data_AF-A0A368G921-F1
#
_entry.id   AF-A0A368G921-F1
#
_cell.length_a   1.000
_cell.length_b   1.000
_cell.length_c   1.000
_cell.angle_alpha   90.00
_cell.angle_beta   90.00
_cell.angle_gamma   90.00
#
_symmetry.space_group_name_H-M   'P 1'
#
loop_
_entity.id
_entity.type
_entity.pdbx_description
1 polymer ?
#
loop_
_entity_poly.entity_id
_entity_poly.type
_entity_poly.pdbx_seq_one_letter_code
_entity_poly.pdbx_strand_id
1 'polypeptide(L)'
;MRHHLQKCTVSEGCNAKDASGRQIFVHTGAVIRKYVDWSGRCSSWCECVAEDQLVCERLPCLEDGQCDAPLTTIDFGERLYLRDRGACFCESGTFICDLPEDMPEVYPGLYLSAGYSTTDIDMLRSEIPADVLERAGFLSSNPATDIASRLQIAFERILPKGLQCRIVLMPEMSEPGSAFMRVEWFGKNEALNHTKTQWHTGWAEKACSPYARKLQDHFDLNESPRFQLVLSSVKQLKVLDYLDGLPSSASNVKYFIAALILLIRVLVQ
;
A
#
# COMPACT_ATOMS: atom_id res chain seq x y z
N MET A 1 -26.89 7.07 41.80
CA MET A 1 -25.81 8.06 41.59
C MET A 1 -24.49 7.31 41.44
N ARG A 2 -23.72 7.69 40.41
CA ARG A 2 -22.37 7.23 40.03
C ARG A 2 -22.28 5.89 39.29
N HIS A 3 -22.59 5.96 37.99
CA HIS A 3 -21.89 5.16 36.99
C HIS A 3 -20.39 5.51 37.07
N HIS A 4 -19.54 4.52 37.30
CA HIS A 4 -18.12 4.65 37.06
C HIS A 4 -17.91 4.85 35.55
N LEU A 5 -17.65 6.09 35.17
CA LEU A 5 -16.97 6.42 33.93
C LEU A 5 -15.65 5.65 33.92
N GLN A 6 -15.62 4.56 33.15
CA GLN A 6 -14.38 3.94 32.72
C GLN A 6 -13.60 5.00 31.96
N LYS A 7 -12.60 5.59 32.62
CA LYS A 7 -11.62 6.44 31.97
C LYS A 7 -11.08 5.66 30.78
N CYS A 8 -11.15 6.23 29.59
CA CYS A 8 -10.32 5.81 28.48
C CYS A 8 -8.88 5.74 29.00
N THR A 9 -8.35 4.54 29.17
CA THR A 9 -6.96 4.31 29.55
C THR A 9 -6.10 5.05 28.53
N VAL A 10 -5.19 5.90 29.02
CA VAL A 10 -4.11 6.45 28.20
C VAL A 10 -3.47 5.24 27.52
N SER A 11 -3.42 5.23 26.19
CA SER A 11 -2.86 4.09 25.48
C SER A 11 -1.40 3.96 25.89
N GLU A 12 -1.07 2.91 26.64
CA GLU A 12 0.30 2.53 26.92
C GLU A 12 1.00 2.17 25.59
N GLY A 13 2.27 2.53 25.50
CA GLY A 13 3.08 2.27 24.33
C GLY A 13 4.46 2.91 24.44
N CYS A 14 5.18 2.90 23.33
CA CYS A 14 6.57 3.33 23.25
C CYS A 14 6.71 4.46 22.22
N ASN A 15 7.56 5.42 22.55
CA ASN A 15 8.02 6.41 21.59
C ASN A 15 9.21 5.84 20.80
N ALA A 16 9.13 5.86 19.47
CA ALA A 16 10.19 5.42 18.58
C ALA A 16 10.43 6.45 17.46
N LYS A 17 11.42 6.20 16.61
CA LYS A 17 11.66 7.00 15.40
C LYS A 17 11.52 6.13 14.16
N ASP A 18 10.87 6.66 13.13
CA ASP A 18 10.85 6.04 11.80
C ASP A 18 12.17 6.25 11.05
N ALA A 19 12.28 5.73 9.82
CA ALA A 19 13.48 5.82 8.99
C ALA A 19 13.88 7.28 8.65
N SER A 20 12.92 8.21 8.68
CA SER A 20 13.16 9.65 8.47
C SER A 20 13.59 10.38 9.76
N GLY A 21 13.62 9.67 10.89
CA GLY A 21 13.91 10.25 12.21
C GLY A 21 12.72 10.93 12.88
N ARG A 22 11.51 10.86 12.29
CA ARG A 22 10.28 11.41 12.87
C ARG A 22 9.81 10.54 14.02
N GLN A 23 9.32 11.18 15.08
CA GLN A 23 8.75 10.50 16.24
C GLN A 23 7.46 9.78 15.87
N ILE A 24 7.37 8.52 16.27
CA ILE A 24 6.21 7.66 16.07
C ILE A 24 5.80 7.01 17.39
N PHE A 25 4.51 6.76 17.53
CA PHE A 25 3.96 6.04 18.68
C PHE A 25 3.70 4.58 18.32
N VAL A 26 4.25 3.67 19.12
CA VAL A 26 4.14 2.22 18.97
C VAL A 26 3.30 1.68 20.12
N HIS A 27 2.16 1.08 19.81
CA HIS A 27 1.33 0.48 20.85
C HIS A 27 2.03 -0.72 21.52
N THR A 28 1.77 -0.94 22.80
CA THR A 28 2.20 -2.15 23.50
C THR A 28 1.79 -3.42 22.73
N GLY A 29 2.70 -4.39 22.63
CA GLY A 29 2.56 -5.63 21.86
C GLY A 29 2.75 -5.49 20.35
N ALA A 30 3.01 -4.28 19.83
CA ALA A 30 3.34 -4.10 18.42
C ALA A 30 4.81 -4.43 18.16
N VAL A 31 5.04 -5.12 17.04
CA VAL A 31 6.37 -5.45 16.52
C VAL A 31 6.69 -4.53 15.34
N ILE A 32 7.86 -3.92 15.38
CA ILE A 32 8.31 -2.95 14.39
C ILE A 32 9.69 -3.28 13.83
N ARG A 33 9.99 -2.80 12.62
CA ARG A 33 11.34 -2.86 12.04
C ARG A 33 11.98 -1.48 12.09
N LYS A 34 13.23 -1.42 12.53
CA LYS A 34 14.02 -0.19 12.62
C LYS A 34 15.31 -0.35 11.82
N TYR A 35 15.48 0.47 10.79
CA TYR A 35 16.72 0.54 10.02
C TYR A 35 17.78 1.35 10.78
N VAL A 36 19.03 0.91 10.70
CA VAL A 36 20.17 1.55 11.36
C VAL A 36 21.10 2.27 10.37
N ASP A 37 20.98 1.99 9.08
CA ASP A 37 21.68 2.67 8.00
C ASP A 37 20.71 3.29 6.98
N TRP A 38 21.23 4.23 6.19
CA TRP A 38 20.44 4.97 5.19
C TRP A 38 20.12 4.13 3.96
N SER A 39 20.97 3.15 3.64
CA SER A 39 20.75 2.22 2.53
C SER A 39 19.65 1.20 2.85
N GLY A 40 19.31 1.02 4.12
CA GLY A 40 18.26 0.11 4.57
C GLY A 40 18.68 -1.37 4.61
N ARG A 41 19.99 -1.66 4.57
CA ARG A 41 20.50 -3.05 4.62
C ARG A 41 20.46 -3.60 6.04
N CYS A 42 20.83 -2.77 7.01
CA CYS A 42 20.99 -3.18 8.38
C CYS A 42 19.77 -2.74 9.19
N SER A 43 19.18 -3.68 9.94
CA SER A 43 17.98 -3.39 10.72
C SER A 43 17.93 -4.15 12.03
N SER A 44 16.97 -3.79 12.86
CA SER A 44 16.59 -4.50 14.08
C SER A 44 15.08 -4.65 14.09
N TRP A 45 14.59 -5.74 14.64
CA TRP A 45 13.18 -5.83 15.00
C TRP A 45 13.03 -5.40 16.47
N CYS A 46 11.94 -4.71 16.78
CA CYS A 46 11.68 -4.24 18.14
C CYS A 46 10.24 -4.53 18.55
N GLU A 47 10.04 -4.85 19.83
CA GLU A 47 8.75 -5.02 20.45
C GLU A 47 8.57 -3.98 21.57
N CYS A 48 7.42 -3.33 21.58
CA CYS A 48 7.02 -2.49 22.71
C CYS A 48 6.39 -3.38 23.78
N VAL A 49 7.16 -3.76 24.80
CA VAL A 49 6.73 -4.74 25.81
C VAL A 49 5.93 -4.10 26.95
N ALA A 50 6.15 -2.81 27.21
CA ALA A 50 5.41 -1.99 28.18
C ALA A 50 5.57 -0.49 27.86
N GLU A 51 4.94 0.39 28.64
CA GLU A 51 5.07 1.85 28.50
C GLU A 51 6.55 2.28 28.48
N ASP A 52 6.96 2.93 27.39
CA ASP A 52 8.33 3.37 27.09
C ASP A 52 9.42 2.27 27.17
N GLN A 53 9.03 0.99 27.14
CA GLN A 53 9.94 -0.16 27.11
C GLN A 53 9.96 -0.79 25.72
N LEU A 54 10.80 -0.22 24.84
CA LEU A 54 11.07 -0.78 23.51
C LEU A 54 12.31 -1.68 23.56
N VAL A 55 12.13 -2.98 23.35
CA VAL A 55 13.21 -3.97 23.29
C VAL A 55 13.51 -4.26 21.83
N CYS A 56 14.78 -4.24 21.43
CA CYS A 56 15.21 -4.46 20.05
C CYS A 56 16.28 -5.54 19.95
N GLU A 57 16.15 -6.40 18.94
CA GLU A 57 17.15 -7.40 18.58
C GLU A 57 17.67 -7.12 17.17
N ARG A 58 18.99 -7.23 17.00
CA ARG A 58 19.62 -6.95 15.71
C ARG A 58 19.37 -8.09 14.74
N LEU A 59 19.02 -7.71 13.51
CA LEU A 59 18.98 -8.62 12.38
C LEU A 59 20.33 -8.58 11.65
N PRO A 60 20.71 -9.65 10.94
CA PRO A 60 21.83 -9.60 10.00
C PRO A 60 21.55 -8.53 8.94
N CYS A 61 22.62 -7.89 8.45
CA CYS A 61 22.49 -6.98 7.33
C CYS A 61 22.30 -7.77 6.04
N LEU A 62 21.48 -7.25 5.14
CA LEU A 62 21.41 -7.77 3.77
C LEU A 62 22.78 -7.65 3.07
N GLU A 63 22.99 -8.53 2.09
CA GLU A 63 24.20 -8.51 1.27
C GLU A 63 24.34 -7.17 0.56
N ASP A 64 25.58 -6.66 0.51
CA ASP A 64 25.89 -5.49 -0.29
C ASP A 64 25.93 -5.87 -1.77
N GLY A 65 25.67 -4.91 -2.65
CA GLY A 65 25.64 -5.20 -4.06
C GLY A 65 25.13 -4.05 -4.91
N GLN A 66 25.13 -4.31 -6.21
CA GLN A 66 24.66 -3.38 -7.23
C GLN A 66 23.64 -4.07 -8.12
N CYS A 67 22.84 -3.28 -8.82
CA CYS A 67 21.92 -3.74 -9.84
C CYS A 67 22.35 -3.16 -11.19
N ASP A 68 22.39 -4.02 -12.22
CA ASP A 68 22.77 -3.62 -13.57
C ASP A 68 21.56 -3.07 -14.34
N ALA A 69 21.60 -1.78 -14.68
CA ALA A 69 20.67 -1.17 -15.63
C ALA A 69 21.36 -1.00 -17.01
N PRO A 70 20.62 -0.84 -18.12
CA PRO A 70 21.20 -0.85 -19.47
C PRO A 70 22.35 0.15 -19.73
N LEU A 71 22.43 1.23 -18.95
CA LEU A 71 23.41 2.31 -19.14
C LEU A 71 24.20 2.66 -17.86
N THR A 72 23.95 1.99 -16.73
CA THR A 72 24.57 2.33 -15.44
C THR A 72 24.45 1.18 -14.45
N THR A 73 25.31 1.15 -13.44
CA THR A 73 25.10 0.38 -12.22
C THR A 73 24.43 1.26 -11.17
N ILE A 74 23.64 0.63 -10.31
CA ILE A 74 22.87 1.28 -9.24
C ILE A 74 23.22 0.60 -7.93
N ASP A 75 23.58 1.36 -6.90
CA ASP A 75 23.98 0.80 -5.60
C ASP A 75 22.76 0.31 -4.81
N PHE A 76 22.98 -0.60 -3.86
CA PHE A 76 21.94 -1.04 -2.94
C PHE A 76 21.22 0.16 -2.30
N GLY A 77 19.89 0.12 -2.28
CA GLY A 77 19.09 1.14 -1.62
C GLY A 77 18.79 2.35 -2.50
N GLU A 78 19.51 2.50 -3.62
CA GLU A 78 19.22 3.54 -4.59
C GLU A 78 17.97 3.22 -5.42
N ARG A 79 17.38 4.28 -5.96
CA ARG A 79 16.16 4.23 -6.76
C ARG A 79 16.44 4.73 -8.18
N LEU A 80 15.77 4.12 -9.15
CA LEU A 80 15.75 4.57 -10.55
C LEU A 80 14.35 4.39 -11.13
N TYR A 81 14.16 4.91 -12.34
CA TYR A 81 12.94 4.67 -13.12
C TYR A 81 13.24 3.78 -14.33
N LEU A 82 12.52 2.68 -14.44
CA LEU A 82 12.54 1.79 -15.60
C LEU A 82 11.26 2.01 -16.42
N ARG A 83 11.40 2.14 -17.74
CA ARG A 83 10.31 2.58 -18.64
C ARG A 83 9.00 1.83 -18.43
N ASP A 84 9.07 0.50 -18.37
CA ASP A 84 7.90 -0.38 -18.34
C ASP A 84 7.61 -0.93 -16.94
N ARG A 85 8.52 -0.73 -15.97
CA ARG A 85 8.39 -1.22 -14.59
C ARG A 85 8.06 -0.11 -13.57
N GLY A 86 8.23 1.16 -13.94
CA GLY A 86 8.03 2.31 -13.06
C GLY A 86 9.23 2.61 -12.17
N ALA A 87 8.98 3.16 -10.98
CA ALA A 87 10.03 3.38 -9.98
C ALA A 87 10.52 2.04 -9.42
N CYS A 88 11.83 1.88 -9.26
CA CYS A 88 12.48 0.66 -8.79
C CYS A 88 13.48 0.94 -7.68
N PHE A 89 13.56 0.01 -6.73
CA PHE A 89 14.55 -0.05 -5.65
C PHE A 89 15.58 -1.13 -5.98
N CYS A 90 16.88 -0.83 -5.85
CA CYS A 90 17.92 -1.84 -6.04
C CYS A 90 18.17 -2.64 -4.75
N GLU A 91 18.02 -3.95 -4.85
CA GLU A 91 18.40 -4.94 -3.84
C GLU A 91 19.35 -5.97 -4.45
N SER A 92 20.66 -5.71 -4.36
CA SER A 92 21.76 -6.63 -4.69
C SER A 92 21.48 -7.56 -5.88
N GLY A 93 21.47 -6.99 -7.08
CA GLY A 93 21.22 -7.70 -8.34
C GLY A 93 19.76 -7.77 -8.76
N THR A 94 18.81 -7.38 -7.89
CA THR A 94 17.37 -7.41 -8.18
C THR A 94 16.76 -6.01 -8.12
N PHE A 95 15.96 -5.65 -9.12
CA PHE A 95 15.12 -4.46 -9.08
C PHE A 95 13.71 -4.78 -8.57
N ILE A 96 13.34 -4.19 -7.44
CA ILE A 96 12.00 -4.27 -6.86
C ILE A 96 11.22 -3.02 -7.30
N CYS A 97 10.21 -3.19 -8.16
CA CYS A 97 9.59 -2.08 -8.88
C CYS A 97 8.11 -1.85 -8.57
N ASP A 98 7.58 -0.70 -8.98
CA ASP A 98 6.15 -0.34 -8.98
C ASP A 98 5.30 -1.43 -9.64
N LEU A 99 5.78 -1.96 -10.77
CA LEU A 99 5.07 -2.94 -11.59
C LEU A 99 5.84 -4.26 -11.68
N PRO A 100 5.15 -5.40 -11.85
CA PRO A 100 5.77 -6.69 -12.20
C PRO A 100 6.50 -6.63 -13.55
N GLU A 101 7.30 -7.66 -13.86
CA GLU A 101 7.95 -7.77 -15.18
C GLU A 101 6.92 -7.92 -16.29
N ASP A 102 6.01 -8.86 -16.10
CA ASP A 102 4.90 -9.11 -17.00
C ASP A 102 3.64 -8.49 -16.41
N MET A 103 3.23 -7.36 -16.97
CA MET A 103 1.98 -6.72 -16.57
C MET A 103 0.78 -7.60 -16.95
N PRO A 104 -0.07 -8.00 -15.99
CA PRO A 104 -1.25 -8.79 -16.27
C PRO A 104 -2.26 -7.97 -17.09
N GLU A 105 -3.08 -8.65 -17.88
CA GLU A 105 -4.21 -8.00 -18.54
C GLU A 105 -5.25 -7.57 -17.50
N VAL A 106 -5.56 -6.27 -17.47
CA VAL A 106 -6.43 -5.66 -16.46
C VAL A 106 -7.65 -5.00 -17.11
N TYR A 107 -8.82 -5.22 -16.52
CA TYR A 107 -10.06 -4.54 -16.87
C TYR A 107 -10.18 -3.21 -16.12
N PRO A 108 -11.09 -2.29 -16.54
CA PRO A 108 -11.38 -1.09 -15.78
C PRO A 108 -11.58 -1.41 -14.30
N GLY A 109 -10.83 -0.72 -13.44
CA GLY A 109 -10.76 -1.03 -12.03
C GLY A 109 -9.72 -0.18 -11.30
N LEU A 110 -9.73 -0.27 -9.99
CA LEU A 110 -8.71 0.28 -9.12
C LEU A 110 -7.84 -0.85 -8.56
N TYR A 111 -6.54 -0.80 -8.80
CA TYR A 111 -5.58 -1.85 -8.41
C TYR A 111 -4.42 -1.28 -7.60
N LEU A 112 -3.76 -2.18 -6.86
CA LEU A 112 -2.53 -1.94 -6.14
C LEU A 112 -1.49 -2.98 -6.60
N SER A 113 -0.30 -2.51 -6.93
CA SER A 113 0.86 -3.36 -7.18
C SER A 113 1.89 -3.09 -6.09
N ALA A 114 2.32 -4.12 -5.36
CA ALA A 114 3.28 -4.00 -4.28
C ALA A 114 4.53 -4.82 -4.60
N GLY A 115 5.62 -4.13 -4.93
CA GLY A 115 6.94 -4.73 -5.06
C GLY A 115 7.55 -4.95 -3.67
N TYR A 116 7.91 -6.19 -3.35
CA TYR A 116 8.44 -6.56 -2.04
C TYR A 116 9.71 -7.40 -2.15
N SER A 117 10.56 -7.31 -1.12
CA SER A 117 11.80 -8.09 -1.05
C SER A 117 11.53 -9.49 -0.51
N THR A 118 11.80 -10.50 -1.33
CA THR A 118 11.78 -11.91 -0.90
C THR A 118 12.94 -12.20 0.05
N THR A 119 14.11 -11.63 -0.21
CA THR A 119 15.31 -11.77 0.63
C THR A 119 15.07 -11.28 2.05
N ASP A 120 14.40 -10.13 2.20
CA ASP A 120 13.98 -9.62 3.50
C ASP A 120 13.04 -10.58 4.20
N ILE A 121 12.03 -11.10 3.50
CA ILE A 121 11.05 -11.99 4.11
C ILE A 121 11.72 -13.27 4.59
N ASP A 122 12.62 -13.85 3.79
CA ASP A 122 13.33 -15.07 4.15
C ASP A 122 14.23 -14.84 5.38
N MET A 123 14.95 -13.72 5.42
CA MET A 123 15.74 -13.31 6.59
C MET A 123 14.85 -13.08 7.82
N LEU A 124 13.74 -12.35 7.68
CA LEU A 124 12.83 -12.11 8.81
C LEU A 124 12.25 -13.43 9.35
N ARG A 125 11.90 -14.36 8.45
CA ARG A 125 11.38 -15.68 8.82
C ARG A 125 12.42 -16.59 9.46
N SER A 126 13.71 -16.44 9.13
CA SER A 126 14.79 -17.24 9.74
C SER A 126 15.25 -16.70 11.09
N GLU A 127 15.28 -15.37 11.24
CA GLU A 127 15.91 -14.70 12.38
C GLU A 127 14.94 -14.33 13.50
N ILE A 128 13.64 -14.21 13.22
CA ILE A 128 12.65 -13.76 14.21
C ILE A 128 11.88 -14.98 14.75
N PRO A 129 11.67 -15.07 16.09
CA PRO A 129 10.86 -16.14 16.67
C PRO A 129 9.45 -16.24 16.05
N ALA A 130 8.98 -17.47 15.84
CA ALA A 130 7.70 -17.73 15.17
C ALA A 130 6.51 -17.05 15.85
N ASP A 131 6.47 -17.03 17.18
CA ASP A 131 5.40 -16.38 17.93
C ASP A 131 5.38 -14.85 17.73
N VAL A 132 6.55 -14.23 17.52
CA VAL A 132 6.68 -12.80 17.22
C VAL A 132 6.23 -12.53 15.78
N LEU A 133 6.62 -13.38 14.83
CA LEU A 133 6.19 -13.30 13.44
C LEU A 133 4.67 -13.39 13.28
N GLU A 134 4.03 -14.33 13.98
CA GLU A 134 2.57 -14.47 13.99
C GLU A 134 1.87 -13.20 14.50
N ARG A 135 2.34 -12.64 15.63
CA ARG A 135 1.83 -11.37 16.17
C ARG A 135 2.05 -10.19 15.21
N ALA A 136 3.15 -10.20 14.48
CA ALA A 136 3.47 -9.19 13.48
C ALA A 136 2.62 -9.30 12.20
N GLY A 137 1.99 -10.46 11.98
CA GLY A 137 1.08 -10.72 10.86
C GLY A 137 1.65 -11.58 9.73
N PHE A 138 2.77 -12.27 9.95
CA PHE A 138 3.26 -13.32 9.06
C PHE A 138 2.53 -14.63 9.38
N LEU A 139 1.32 -14.79 8.83
CA LEU A 139 0.42 -15.91 9.15
C LEU A 139 0.31 -16.91 7.99
N SER A 140 0.69 -16.50 6.79
CA SER A 140 0.63 -17.30 5.58
C SER A 140 2.01 -17.76 5.15
N SER A 141 2.08 -18.92 4.48
CA SER A 141 3.28 -19.30 3.75
C SER A 141 3.54 -18.36 2.57
N ASN A 142 2.48 -17.83 1.95
CA ASN A 142 2.53 -16.87 0.85
C ASN A 142 2.65 -15.43 1.36
N PRO A 143 3.80 -14.73 1.18
CA PRO A 143 3.98 -13.38 1.68
C PRO A 143 3.02 -12.35 1.08
N ALA A 144 2.59 -12.54 -0.18
CA ALA A 144 1.63 -11.65 -0.81
C ALA A 144 0.27 -11.62 -0.06
N THR A 145 -0.10 -12.73 0.59
CA THR A 145 -1.30 -12.81 1.43
C THR A 145 -1.15 -11.98 2.70
N ASP A 146 0.01 -12.10 3.37
CA ASP A 146 0.29 -11.32 4.58
C ASP A 146 0.35 -9.82 4.25
N ILE A 147 1.03 -9.45 3.17
CA ILE A 147 1.12 -8.07 2.67
C ILE A 147 -0.27 -7.51 2.37
N ALA A 148 -1.09 -8.20 1.56
CA ALA A 148 -2.43 -7.75 1.23
C ALA A 148 -3.30 -7.57 2.49
N SER A 149 -3.20 -8.51 3.44
CA SER A 149 -3.91 -8.43 4.72
C SER A 149 -3.49 -7.21 5.54
N ARG A 150 -2.18 -6.93 5.63
CA ARG A 150 -1.68 -5.77 6.39
C ARG A 150 -1.98 -4.44 5.68
N LEU A 151 -1.89 -4.41 4.36
CA LEU A 151 -2.32 -3.26 3.55
C LEU A 151 -3.81 -2.97 3.76
N GLN A 152 -4.67 -3.99 3.84
CA GLN A 152 -6.10 -3.80 4.13
C GLN A 152 -6.30 -3.06 5.46
N ILE A 153 -5.62 -3.46 6.52
CA ILE A 153 -5.77 -2.81 7.82
C ILE A 153 -5.19 -1.39 7.82
N ALA A 154 -4.08 -1.15 7.09
CA ALA A 154 -3.54 0.19 6.90
C ALA A 154 -4.54 1.07 6.13
N PHE A 155 -5.19 0.51 5.12
CA PHE A 155 -6.16 1.20 4.29
C PHE A 155 -7.41 1.60 5.07
N GLU A 156 -8.00 0.70 5.85
CA GLU A 156 -9.20 0.96 6.67
C GLU A 156 -9.06 2.15 7.61
N ARG A 157 -7.85 2.47 8.05
CA ARG A 157 -7.60 3.58 8.98
C ARG A 157 -7.58 4.94 8.34
N ILE A 158 -7.27 5.00 7.05
CA ILE A 158 -7.29 6.25 6.29
C ILE A 158 -8.64 6.47 5.60
N LEU A 159 -9.50 5.45 5.56
CA LEU A 159 -10.86 5.59 5.05
C LEU A 159 -11.72 6.48 5.97
N PRO A 160 -12.58 7.34 5.41
CA PRO A 160 -13.53 8.13 6.18
C PRO A 160 -14.65 7.23 6.71
N LYS A 161 -15.31 7.68 7.78
CA LYS A 161 -16.47 6.97 8.34
C LYS A 161 -17.55 6.76 7.27
N GLY A 162 -18.04 5.52 7.16
CA GLY A 162 -19.10 5.15 6.24
C GLY A 162 -18.64 4.73 4.85
N LEU A 163 -17.38 5.00 4.46
CA LEU A 163 -16.80 4.42 3.25
C LEU A 163 -16.21 3.05 3.57
N GLN A 164 -16.60 2.03 2.79
CA GLN A 164 -16.08 0.68 2.93
C GLN A 164 -15.39 0.28 1.63
N CYS A 165 -14.08 0.06 1.72
CA CYS A 165 -13.24 -0.41 0.64
C CYS A 165 -12.45 -1.63 1.12
N ARG A 166 -12.24 -2.61 0.25
CA ARG A 166 -11.39 -3.76 0.53
C ARG A 166 -10.36 -3.99 -0.56
N ILE A 167 -9.21 -4.49 -0.15
CA ILE A 167 -8.11 -4.96 -0.97
C ILE A 167 -8.26 -6.48 -1.10
N VAL A 168 -8.31 -6.95 -2.33
CA VAL A 168 -8.43 -8.36 -2.68
C VAL A 168 -7.17 -8.75 -3.43
N LEU A 169 -6.40 -9.69 -2.87
CA LEU A 169 -5.24 -10.27 -3.57
C LEU A 169 -5.70 -10.96 -4.85
N MET A 170 -4.93 -10.83 -5.92
CA MET A 170 -5.12 -11.53 -7.19
C MET A 170 -3.95 -12.51 -7.38
N PRO A 171 -4.04 -13.74 -6.82
CA PRO A 171 -2.93 -14.69 -6.84
C PRO A 171 -2.47 -15.05 -8.26
N GLU A 172 -3.40 -15.11 -9.21
CA GLU A 172 -3.12 -15.44 -10.61
C GLU A 172 -2.33 -14.33 -11.34
N MET A 173 -2.30 -13.14 -10.77
CA MET A 173 -1.60 -11.95 -11.29
C MET A 173 -0.41 -11.55 -10.41
N SER A 174 -0.11 -12.33 -9.38
CA SER A 174 0.99 -12.07 -8.45
C SER A 174 2.14 -13.03 -8.73
N GLU A 175 3.35 -12.58 -8.48
CA GLU A 175 4.59 -13.35 -8.64
C GLU A 175 5.49 -13.17 -7.41
N PRO A 176 6.49 -14.04 -7.18
CA PRO A 176 7.46 -13.83 -6.13
C PRO A 176 8.12 -12.45 -6.24
N GLY A 177 7.95 -11.62 -5.21
CA GLY A 177 8.47 -10.25 -5.18
C GLY A 177 7.50 -9.18 -5.70
N SER A 178 6.32 -9.56 -6.20
CA SER A 178 5.28 -8.62 -6.65
C SER A 178 3.88 -9.13 -6.34
N ALA A 179 3.19 -8.44 -5.43
CA ALA A 179 1.80 -8.73 -5.08
C ALA A 179 0.85 -7.81 -5.84
N PHE A 180 -0.06 -8.40 -6.62
CA PHE A 180 -1.08 -7.66 -7.37
C PHE A 180 -2.43 -7.80 -6.68
N MET A 181 -3.11 -6.67 -6.47
CA MET A 181 -4.35 -6.60 -5.71
C MET A 181 -5.37 -5.69 -6.39
N ARG A 182 -6.64 -5.98 -6.18
CA ARG A 182 -7.77 -5.15 -6.62
C ARG A 182 -8.45 -4.49 -5.44
N VAL A 183 -8.84 -3.24 -5.59
CA VAL A 183 -9.68 -2.52 -4.64
C VAL A 183 -11.14 -2.67 -5.04
N GLU A 184 -11.99 -2.97 -4.07
CA GLU A 184 -13.44 -3.07 -4.25
C GLU A 184 -14.15 -2.13 -3.28
N TRP A 185 -15.32 -1.62 -3.69
CA TRP A 185 -16.16 -0.76 -2.86
C TRP A 185 -17.43 -1.47 -2.43
N PHE A 186 -17.83 -1.31 -1.17
CA PHE A 186 -19.08 -1.85 -0.66
C PHE A 186 -20.16 -0.79 -0.58
N GLY A 187 -21.30 -1.07 -1.20
CA GLY A 187 -22.47 -0.20 -1.09
C GLY A 187 -23.54 -0.53 -2.12
N LYS A 188 -24.48 0.39 -2.30
CA LYS A 188 -25.54 0.29 -3.29
C LYS A 188 -25.17 1.16 -4.48
N ASN A 189 -24.88 0.54 -5.62
CA ASN A 189 -24.64 1.28 -6.86
C ASN A 189 -25.98 1.66 -7.53
N GLU A 190 -26.43 2.89 -7.30
CA GLU A 190 -27.70 3.40 -7.86
C GLU A 190 -27.66 3.50 -9.39
N ALA A 191 -26.49 3.78 -9.96
CA ALA A 191 -26.34 3.88 -11.41
C ALA A 191 -26.48 2.52 -12.13
N LEU A 192 -26.32 1.41 -11.40
CA LEU A 192 -26.60 0.04 -11.87
C LEU A 192 -27.95 -0.49 -11.38
N ASN A 193 -28.83 0.36 -10.84
CA ASN A 193 -30.13 -0.03 -10.27
C ASN A 193 -30.07 -1.15 -9.22
N HIS A 194 -28.95 -1.27 -8.50
CA HIS A 194 -28.84 -2.28 -7.46
C HIS A 194 -29.75 -1.96 -6.28
N THR A 195 -30.49 -2.96 -5.80
CA THR A 195 -31.40 -2.83 -4.64
C THR A 195 -30.78 -3.31 -3.33
N LYS A 196 -29.66 -4.05 -3.41
CA LYS A 196 -28.92 -4.58 -2.27
C LYS A 196 -27.49 -4.04 -2.26
N THR A 197 -26.93 -3.88 -1.06
CA THR A 197 -25.52 -3.57 -0.87
C THR A 197 -24.67 -4.78 -1.20
N GLN A 198 -23.61 -4.61 -1.98
CA GLN A 198 -22.65 -5.65 -2.30
C GLN A 198 -21.28 -5.02 -2.61
N TRP A 199 -20.28 -5.87 -2.82
CA TRP A 199 -18.96 -5.44 -3.28
C TRP A 199 -19.00 -5.18 -4.79
N HIS A 200 -18.34 -4.09 -5.20
CA HIS A 200 -18.33 -3.58 -6.55
C HIS A 200 -16.93 -3.34 -7.07
N THR A 201 -16.77 -3.59 -8.37
CA THR A 201 -15.60 -3.30 -9.19
C THR A 201 -16.05 -2.69 -10.53
N GLY A 202 -15.14 -2.03 -11.23
CA GLY A 202 -15.32 -1.47 -12.56
C GLY A 202 -15.85 -0.03 -12.60
N TRP A 203 -16.25 0.57 -11.48
CA TRP A 203 -16.65 1.99 -11.46
C TRP A 203 -16.79 2.59 -10.05
N ALA A 204 -17.64 1.99 -9.20
CA ALA A 204 -18.04 2.58 -7.91
C ALA A 204 -16.88 2.69 -6.91
N GLU A 205 -15.86 1.84 -7.07
CA GLU A 205 -14.62 1.90 -6.31
C GLU A 205 -13.76 3.12 -6.62
N LYS A 206 -14.15 3.97 -7.58
CA LYS A 206 -13.56 5.31 -7.74
C LYS A 206 -13.63 6.12 -6.45
N ALA A 207 -14.64 5.90 -5.61
CA ALA A 207 -14.74 6.51 -4.28
C ALA A 207 -13.55 6.15 -3.36
N CYS A 208 -12.91 5.01 -3.59
CA CYS A 208 -11.74 4.54 -2.84
C CYS A 208 -10.41 5.11 -3.37
N SER A 209 -10.37 5.64 -4.60
CA SER A 209 -9.14 6.07 -5.28
C SER A 209 -8.32 7.12 -4.52
N PRO A 210 -8.90 8.21 -3.98
CA PRO A 210 -8.13 9.21 -3.23
C PRO A 210 -7.42 8.61 -2.00
N TYR A 211 -8.05 7.63 -1.37
CA TYR A 211 -7.49 6.96 -0.18
C TYR A 211 -6.47 5.90 -0.57
N ALA A 212 -6.67 5.20 -1.70
CA ALA A 212 -5.67 4.28 -2.22
C ALA A 212 -4.37 5.03 -2.57
N ARG A 213 -4.48 6.21 -3.21
CA ARG A 213 -3.33 7.11 -3.46
C ARG A 213 -2.67 7.57 -2.17
N LYS A 214 -3.45 7.97 -1.17
CA LYS A 214 -2.92 8.31 0.15
C LYS A 214 -2.18 7.14 0.82
N LEU A 215 -2.63 5.90 0.61
CA LEU A 215 -1.92 4.71 1.09
C LEU A 215 -0.56 4.57 0.39
N GLN A 216 -0.51 4.74 -0.93
CA GLN A 216 0.74 4.78 -1.69
C GLN A 216 1.68 5.89 -1.16
N ASP A 217 1.16 7.10 -0.92
CA ASP A 217 1.97 8.23 -0.45
C ASP A 217 2.70 7.91 0.87
N HIS A 218 2.09 7.11 1.76
CA HIS A 218 2.77 6.67 2.98
C HIS A 218 4.04 5.85 2.67
N PHE A 219 4.05 5.01 1.64
CA PHE A 219 5.23 4.23 1.24
C PHE A 219 6.24 5.12 0.50
N ASP A 220 5.79 5.98 -0.40
CA ASP A 220 6.65 6.87 -1.18
C ASP A 220 7.44 7.83 -0.28
N LEU A 221 6.80 8.32 0.79
CA LEU A 221 7.37 9.22 1.79
C LEU A 221 8.07 8.50 2.95
N ASN A 222 8.20 7.16 2.91
CA ASN A 222 8.71 6.32 3.99
C ASN A 222 8.02 6.58 5.34
N GLU A 223 6.75 6.98 5.31
CA GLU A 223 5.93 7.06 6.50
C GLU A 223 5.57 5.66 6.97
N SER A 224 5.52 5.47 8.29
CA SER A 224 5.41 4.13 8.84
C SER A 224 3.94 3.70 9.04
N PRO A 225 3.34 2.86 8.17
CA PRO A 225 2.04 2.27 8.47
C PRO A 225 2.14 1.34 9.70
N ARG A 226 1.06 1.22 10.49
CA ARG A 226 1.02 0.17 11.54
C ARG A 226 1.10 -1.20 10.87
N PHE A 227 1.70 -2.19 11.53
CA PHE A 227 2.21 -3.46 10.95
C PHE A 227 3.54 -3.31 10.21
N GLN A 228 4.43 -2.55 10.85
CA GLN A 228 5.72 -2.16 10.30
C GLN A 228 6.59 -3.34 9.91
N LEU A 229 6.52 -4.48 10.60
CA LEU A 229 7.41 -5.59 10.25
C LEU A 229 7.08 -6.18 8.87
N VAL A 230 5.85 -6.65 8.63
CA VAL A 230 5.44 -7.18 7.31
C VAL A 230 5.53 -6.09 6.24
N LEU A 231 4.98 -4.91 6.50
CA LEU A 231 4.95 -3.85 5.48
C LEU A 231 6.33 -3.25 5.19
N SER A 232 7.34 -3.46 6.05
CA SER A 232 8.72 -3.03 5.78
C SER A 232 9.42 -3.82 4.67
N SER A 233 8.91 -5.00 4.30
CA SER A 233 9.44 -5.75 3.16
C SER A 233 8.97 -5.17 1.83
N VAL A 234 7.88 -4.40 1.82
CA VAL A 234 7.38 -3.69 0.63
C VAL A 234 8.29 -2.50 0.36
N LYS A 235 8.90 -2.48 -0.83
CA LYS A 235 9.82 -1.41 -1.26
C LYS A 235 9.15 -0.41 -2.20
N GLN A 236 8.12 -0.85 -2.92
CA GLN A 236 7.32 -0.02 -3.84
C GLN A 236 5.84 -0.37 -3.67
N LEU A 237 4.97 0.65 -3.65
CA LEU A 237 3.53 0.47 -3.69
C LEU A 237 2.93 1.42 -4.73
N LYS A 238 2.33 0.85 -5.78
CA LYS A 238 1.76 1.60 -6.89
C LYS A 238 0.25 1.43 -6.97
N VAL A 239 -0.48 2.54 -7.06
CA VAL A 239 -1.91 2.57 -7.36
C VAL A 239 -2.12 2.69 -8.87
N LEU A 240 -2.92 1.79 -9.43
CA LEU A 240 -3.32 1.81 -10.85
C LEU A 240 -4.82 2.08 -10.94
N ASP A 241 -5.16 3.28 -11.39
CA ASP A 241 -6.54 3.76 -11.48
C ASP A 241 -6.99 3.79 -12.94
N TYR A 242 -7.61 2.70 -13.40
CA TYR A 242 -8.10 2.54 -14.77
C TYR A 242 -9.58 2.93 -14.92
N LEU A 243 -10.13 3.67 -13.95
CA LEU A 243 -11.53 4.06 -13.94
C LEU A 243 -11.81 5.35 -14.71
N ASP A 244 -10.76 6.13 -15.01
CA ASP A 244 -10.88 7.36 -15.81
C ASP A 244 -10.95 7.07 -17.32
N GLY A 245 -10.88 5.79 -17.72
CA GLY A 245 -10.94 5.32 -19.10
C GLY A 245 -12.33 5.27 -19.74
N LEU A 246 -13.39 5.71 -19.06
CA LEU A 246 -14.73 5.89 -19.64
C LEU A 246 -15.22 7.30 -19.35
N PRO A 247 -15.62 8.08 -20.37
CA PRO A 247 -15.96 9.49 -20.18
C PRO A 247 -17.24 9.63 -19.35
N SER A 248 -17.10 10.12 -18.12
CA SER A 248 -18.16 10.91 -17.49
C SER A 248 -18.39 12.14 -18.39
N SER A 249 -19.48 12.14 -19.17
CA SER A 249 -19.93 13.18 -20.10
C SER A 249 -19.25 13.32 -21.47
N ALA A 250 -19.47 12.34 -22.36
CA ALA A 250 -19.58 12.60 -23.81
C ALA A 250 -21.05 12.79 -24.28
N SER A 251 -21.98 13.04 -23.36
CA SER A 251 -23.39 13.32 -23.66
C SER A 251 -23.75 14.82 -23.71
N ASN A 252 -22.84 15.75 -23.37
CA ASN A 252 -23.16 17.19 -23.36
C ASN A 252 -22.49 18.05 -24.44
N VAL A 253 -21.53 17.51 -25.21
CA VAL A 253 -20.93 18.28 -26.34
C VAL A 253 -21.92 18.40 -27.51
N LYS A 254 -22.76 17.38 -27.75
CA LYS A 254 -23.78 17.45 -28.82
C LYS A 254 -24.88 18.48 -28.52
N TYR A 255 -25.28 18.63 -27.26
CA TYR A 255 -26.27 19.63 -26.86
C TYR A 255 -25.71 21.05 -26.87
N PHE A 256 -24.44 21.26 -26.47
CA PHE A 256 -23.81 22.57 -26.56
C PHE A 256 -23.61 23.02 -28.02
N ILE A 257 -23.18 22.13 -28.92
CA ILE A 257 -23.03 22.46 -30.34
C ILE A 257 -24.40 22.71 -30.99
N ALA A 258 -25.42 21.91 -30.68
CA ALA A 258 -26.77 22.12 -31.20
C ALA A 258 -27.39 23.45 -30.70
N ALA A 259 -27.22 23.77 -29.42
CA ALA A 259 -27.69 25.04 -28.84
C ALA A 259 -26.94 26.26 -29.40
N LEU A 260 -25.62 26.14 -29.63
CA LEU A 260 -24.82 27.21 -30.22
C LEU A 260 -25.20 27.47 -31.69
N ILE A 261 -25.46 26.41 -32.47
CA ILE A 261 -25.92 26.53 -33.86
C ILE A 261 -27.32 27.16 -33.93
N LEU A 262 -28.22 26.81 -33.00
CA LEU A 262 -29.55 27.43 -32.90
C LEU A 262 -29.48 28.91 -32.50
N LEU A 263 -28.63 29.27 -31.55
CA LEU A 263 -28.41 30.66 -31.13
C LEU A 263 -27.81 31.52 -32.25
N ILE A 264 -26.84 31.00 -33.00
CA ILE A 264 -26.25 31.69 -34.15
C ILE A 264 -27.29 31.91 -35.25
N ARG A 265 -28.20 30.95 -35.50
CA ARG A 265 -29.27 31.13 -36.50
C ARG A 265 -30.29 32.18 -36.10
N VAL A 266 -30.58 32.34 -34.81
CA VAL A 266 -31.52 33.34 -34.30
C VAL A 266 -30.92 34.75 -34.28
N LEU A 267 -29.60 34.88 -34.15
CA LEU A 267 -28.89 36.17 -34.14
C LEU A 267 -28.57 36.72 -35.55
N VAL A 268 -28.76 35.93 -36.60
CA VAL A 268 -28.43 36.27 -38.00
C VAL A 268 -29.69 36.45 -38.89
N GLN A 269 -30.88 36.47 -38.29
CA GLN A 269 -32.13 36.93 -38.90
C GLN A 269 -32.54 38.29 -38.33
#